data_AF-A0A8S2VFW6-F1
#
_entry.id   AF-A0A8S2VFW6-F1
#
_cell.length_a   1.000
_cell.length_b   1.000
_cell.length_c   1.000
_cell.angle_alpha   90.00
_cell.angle_beta   90.00
_cell.angle_gamma   90.00
#
_symmetry.space_group_name_H-M   'P 1'
#
loop_
_entity.id
_entity.type
_entity.pdbx_description
1 polymer ?
#
loop_
_entity_poly.entity_id
_entity_poly.type
_entity_poly.pdbx_seq_one_letter_code
_entity_poly.pdbx_strand_id
1 'polypeptide(L)' 'KKLIVYEEDRHIRRKLSSENNDVWQSRTRPPSDWNAPLPDWARRRAESIGKQKQNDTA' A
#
# COMPACT_ATOMS: atom_id res chain seq x y z
N LYS A 1 33.95 3.77 -9.05
CA LYS A 1 33.88 3.02 -7.76
C LYS A 1 32.70 3.47 -6.88
N LYS A 2 32.44 4.78 -6.69
CA LYS A 2 31.33 5.29 -5.85
C LYS A 2 29.93 4.82 -6.24
N LEU A 3 29.65 4.66 -7.55
CA LEU A 3 28.35 4.21 -8.05
C LEU A 3 28.04 2.75 -7.70
N ILE A 4 29.04 1.86 -7.84
CA ILE A 4 28.89 0.43 -7.55
C ILE A 4 28.52 0.23 -6.08
N VAL A 5 29.25 0.89 -5.18
CA VAL A 5 28.97 0.86 -3.73
C VAL A 5 27.56 1.34 -3.42
N TYR A 6 27.09 2.42 -4.08
CA TYR A 6 25.74 2.94 -3.85
C TYR A 6 24.64 1.96 -4.32
N GLU A 7 24.88 1.25 -5.43
CA GLU A 7 23.94 0.23 -5.91
C GLU A 7 23.91 -1.01 -5.02
N GLU A 8 25.06 -1.46 -4.54
CA GLU A 8 25.16 -2.54 -3.56
C GLU A 8 24.34 -2.20 -2.30
N ASP A 9 24.49 -0.97 -1.79
CA ASP A 9 23.73 -0.46 -0.65
C ASP A 9 22.22 -0.37 -0.92
N ARG A 10 21.82 0.02 -2.13
CA ARG A 10 20.39 0.01 -2.53
C ARG A 10 19.84 -1.41 -2.59
N HIS A 11 20.62 -2.35 -3.10
CA HIS A 11 20.23 -3.74 -3.20
C HIS A 11 20.03 -4.36 -1.80
N ILE A 12 20.99 -4.16 -0.89
CA ILE A 12 20.90 -4.63 0.50
C ILE A 12 19.66 -4.04 1.19
N ARG A 13 19.42 -2.74 1.06
CA ARG A 13 18.24 -2.08 1.67
C ARG A 13 16.92 -2.64 1.15
N ARG A 14 16.80 -2.91 -0.15
CA ARG A 14 15.59 -3.52 -0.73
C ARG A 14 15.38 -4.94 -0.21
N LYS A 15 16.45 -5.74 -0.14
CA LYS A 15 16.40 -7.12 0.38
C LYS A 15 15.96 -7.14 1.85
N LEU A 16 16.60 -6.34 2.69
CA LEU A 16 16.26 -6.24 4.11
C LEU A 16 14.84 -5.73 4.34
N SER A 17 14.36 -4.78 3.52
CA SER A 17 12.99 -4.30 3.60
C SER A 17 11.96 -5.38 3.25
N SER A 18 12.31 -6.32 2.37
CA SER A 18 11.45 -7.47 2.05
C SER A 18 11.48 -8.52 3.17
N GLU A 19 12.65 -8.78 3.73
CA GLU A 19 12.84 -9.78 4.80
C GLU A 19 12.22 -9.34 6.13
N ASN A 20 12.32 -8.05 6.45
CA ASN A 20 11.76 -7.46 7.67
C ASN A 20 10.29 -7.02 7.52
N ASN A 21 9.63 -7.41 6.44
CA ASN A 21 8.24 -7.05 6.19
C ASN A 21 7.30 -7.93 7.03
N ASP A 22 6.81 -7.40 8.15
CA ASP A 22 5.86 -8.06 9.05
C ASP A 22 4.39 -7.85 8.64
N VAL A 23 4.13 -6.92 7.72
CA VAL A 23 2.79 -6.58 7.22
C VAL A 23 2.26 -7.65 6.27
N TRP A 24 3.10 -8.15 5.37
CA TRP A 24 2.68 -9.05 4.31
C TRP A 24 3.08 -10.49 4.63
N GLN A 25 2.10 -11.29 5.06
CA GLN A 25 2.29 -12.72 5.26
C GLN A 25 2.02 -13.49 3.96
N SER A 26 2.79 -14.55 3.70
CA SER A 26 2.47 -15.50 2.63
C SER A 26 1.22 -16.28 3.01
N ARG A 27 0.11 -16.00 2.34
CA ARG A 27 -1.21 -16.62 2.61
C ARG A 27 -1.58 -17.58 1.49
N THR A 28 -2.08 -18.76 1.86
CA THR A 28 -2.58 -19.76 0.90
C THR A 28 -4.00 -19.48 0.41
N ARG A 29 -4.73 -18.61 1.12
CA ARG A 29 -6.12 -18.23 0.83
C ARG A 29 -6.34 -16.76 1.20
N PRO A 30 -7.33 -16.09 0.58
CA PRO A 30 -7.68 -14.72 0.94
C PRO A 30 -8.11 -14.61 2.41
N PRO A 31 -8.04 -13.40 3.01
CA PRO A 31 -8.63 -13.13 4.32
C PRO A 31 -10.11 -13.48 4.37
N SER A 32 -10.59 -13.94 5.52
CA SER A 32 -12.01 -14.26 5.73
C SER A 32 -12.91 -13.02 5.63
N ASP A 33 -12.36 -11.85 5.98
CA ASP A 33 -12.99 -10.54 5.97
C ASP A 33 -12.69 -9.76 4.68
N TRP A 34 -12.23 -10.41 3.62
CA TRP A 34 -11.88 -9.76 2.36
C TRP A 34 -13.06 -8.99 1.74
N ASN A 35 -14.28 -9.48 1.93
CA ASN A 35 -15.51 -8.85 1.46
C ASN A 35 -16.21 -7.99 2.53
N ALA A 36 -15.55 -7.72 3.66
CA ALA A 36 -16.12 -6.88 4.70
C ALA A 36 -16.38 -5.46 4.16
N PRO A 37 -17.42 -4.77 4.68
CA PRO A 37 -17.65 -3.38 4.31
C PRO A 37 -16.43 -2.52 4.64
N LEU A 38 -16.22 -1.47 3.85
CA LEU A 38 -15.13 -0.52 4.09
C LEU A 38 -15.22 0.09 5.50
N PRO A 39 -14.09 0.26 6.20
CA PRO A 39 -14.05 0.99 7.46
C PRO A 39 -14.65 2.39 7.34
N ASP A 40 -15.25 2.90 8.41
CA ASP A 40 -15.98 4.18 8.37
C ASP A 40 -15.15 5.36 7.87
N TRP A 41 -13.87 5.44 8.24
CA TRP A 41 -12.98 6.50 7.77
C TRP A 41 -12.75 6.43 6.26
N ALA A 42 -12.65 5.23 5.70
CA ALA A 42 -12.41 5.00 4.28
C ALA A 42 -13.68 5.29 3.47
N ARG A 43 -14.84 4.87 3.99
CA ARG A 43 -16.15 5.18 3.43
C ARG A 43 -16.38 6.70 3.35
N ARG A 44 -16.15 7.43 4.45
CA ARG A 44 -16.28 8.90 4.49
C ARG A 44 -15.34 9.61 3.49
N ARG A 45 -14.12 9.10 3.33
CA ARG A 45 -13.16 9.63 2.35
C ARG A 45 -13.62 9.39 0.91
N ALA A 46 -14.13 8.20 0.61
CA ALA A 46 -14.67 7.89 -0.71
C ALA A 46 -15.88 8.78 -1.06
N GLU A 47 -16.79 9.00 -0.10
CA GLU A 47 -17.92 9.91 -0.25
C GLU A 47 -17.46 11.36 -0.50
N SER A 48 -16.43 11.83 0.20
CA SER A 48 -15.86 13.17 -0.01
C SER A 48 -15.24 13.33 -1.41
N ILE A 49 -14.48 12.33 -1.88
CA ILE A 49 -13.87 12.36 -3.22
C ILE A 49 -14.94 12.33 -4.31
N GLY A 50 -15.99 11.51 -4.15
CA GLY A 50 -17.10 11.45 -5.08
C GLY A 50 -17.84 12.78 -5.21
N LYS A 51 -18.04 13.48 -4.09
CA LYS A 51 -18.66 14.82 -4.07
C LYS A 51 -17.80 15.89 -4.76
N GLN A 52 -16.48 15.82 -4.60
CA GLN A 52 -15.55 16.72 -5.30
C GLN A 52 -15.73 16.63 -6.83
N LYS A 53 -15.78 15.41 -7.37
CA LYS A 53 -15.95 15.18 -8.82
C LYS A 53 -17.27 15.70 -9.38
N GLN A 54 -18.35 15.69 -8.59
CA GLN A 54 -19.64 16.23 -9.00
C GLN A 54 -19.63 17.76 -9.10
N ASN A 55 -18.87 18.42 -8.23
CA ASN A 55 -18.71 19.89 -8.26
C ASN A 55 -17.77 20.35 -9.38
N ASP A 56 -16.80 19.53 -9.77
CA ASP A 56 -15.84 19.85 -10.85
C ASP A 56 -16.40 19.59 -12.27
N THR A 57 -17.58 18.97 -12.39
CA THR A 57 -18.25 18.64 -13.67
C THR A 57 -19.47 19.54 -13.96
N ALA A 58 -19.77 20.50 -13.08
CA ALA A 58 -20.85 21.48 -13.21
C ALA A 58 -20.29 22.88 -13.52
#